data_AF-A0A8J6VG99-F1
#
_entry.id   AF-A0A8J6VG99-F1
#
_cell.length_a   1.000
_cell.length_b   1.000
_cell.length_c   1.000
_cell.angle_alpha   90.00
_cell.angle_beta   90.00
_cell.angle_gamma   90.00
#
_symmetry.space_group_name_H-M   'P 1'
#
loop_
_entity.id
_entity.type
_entity.pdbx_description
1 polymer ?
#
loop_
_entity_poly.entity_id
_entity_poly.type
_entity_poly.pdbx_seq_one_letter_code
_entity_poly.pdbx_strand_id
1 'polypeptide(L)'
;MTLQPTFFDRTPNTDTDIPGDRYDFISVAAHELGHVLGFSNGAGGINAFFNLTDEENFIGRNARARNGGRPIPLEFFGSSHVKEGYQHGGSGKTLMEARFGQGVRSRPTALDAAILDDIGYQINYNATFRNPAPRRVASQRSSLDIVAGVPAAASTYAYAYCGCSSCLMSNSQH
;
A
#
# COMPACT_ATOMS: atom_id res chain seq x y z
N MET A 1 -9.19 24.33 17.50
CA MET A 1 -8.96 23.10 16.72
C MET A 1 -10.06 22.12 17.11
N THR A 2 -11.17 22.10 16.37
CA THR A 2 -12.25 21.14 16.60
C THR A 2 -11.76 19.80 16.08
N LEU A 3 -11.68 18.78 16.94
CA LEU A 3 -11.34 17.43 16.51
C LEU A 3 -12.39 17.02 15.46
N GLN A 4 -11.95 16.83 14.21
CA GLN A 4 -12.82 16.25 13.20
C GLN A 4 -13.28 14.89 13.73
N PRO A 5 -14.57 14.57 13.66
CA PRO A 5 -15.08 13.43 14.38
C PRO A 5 -14.51 12.16 13.73
N THR A 6 -13.71 11.39 14.49
CA THR A 6 -13.13 10.12 14.03
C THR A 6 -14.14 8.99 14.25
N PHE A 7 -14.20 8.03 13.35
CA PHE A 7 -15.03 6.84 13.48
C PHE A 7 -14.23 5.73 14.16
N PHE A 8 -14.73 5.24 15.29
CA PHE A 8 -14.17 4.08 15.98
C PHE A 8 -14.91 2.82 15.53
N ASP A 9 -14.25 2.05 14.69
CA ASP A 9 -14.77 0.77 14.21
C ASP A 9 -14.68 -0.29 15.31
N ARG A 10 -15.83 -0.74 15.79
CA ARG A 10 -15.91 -1.76 16.86
C ARG A 10 -15.74 -3.18 16.33
N THR A 11 -15.85 -3.37 15.02
CA THR A 11 -15.81 -4.66 14.35
C THR A 11 -15.03 -4.55 13.03
N PRO A 12 -13.70 -4.32 13.08
CA PRO A 12 -12.87 -3.96 11.92
C PRO A 12 -12.55 -5.13 10.99
N ASN A 13 -13.58 -5.91 10.67
CA ASN A 13 -13.56 -7.02 9.75
C ASN A 13 -13.89 -6.57 8.32
N THR A 14 -14.46 -5.37 8.16
CA THR A 14 -14.82 -4.74 6.88
C THR A 14 -14.39 -3.28 6.87
N ASP A 15 -14.43 -2.65 5.69
CA ASP A 15 -14.20 -1.21 5.52
C ASP A 15 -15.42 -0.49 4.93
N THR A 16 -16.50 -1.23 4.65
CA THR A 16 -17.70 -0.70 3.98
C THR A 16 -18.66 0.02 4.91
N ASP A 17 -18.37 -0.02 6.21
CA ASP A 17 -19.17 0.53 7.31
C ASP A 17 -18.61 1.86 7.86
N ILE A 18 -17.53 2.38 7.25
CA ILE A 18 -16.93 3.66 7.60
C ILE A 18 -17.81 4.78 7.03
N PRO A 19 -18.37 5.68 7.85
CA PRO A 19 -19.20 6.77 7.34
C PRO A 19 -18.39 7.74 6.46
N GLY A 20 -18.97 8.16 5.34
CA GLY A 20 -18.32 8.97 4.31
C GLY A 20 -17.78 10.33 4.79
N ASP A 21 -18.30 10.85 5.89
CA ASP A 21 -17.97 12.14 6.50
C ASP A 21 -16.99 12.04 7.69
N ARG A 22 -16.43 10.84 7.92
CA ARG A 22 -15.60 10.55 9.10
C ARG A 22 -14.24 10.01 8.68
N TYR A 23 -13.21 10.37 9.43
CA TYR A 23 -11.92 9.69 9.33
C TYR A 23 -11.96 8.37 10.09
N ASP A 24 -11.38 7.33 9.53
CA ASP A 24 -11.24 6.04 10.20
C ASP A 24 -10.17 6.11 11.29
N PHE A 25 -10.55 5.79 12.53
CA PHE A 25 -9.62 5.82 13.67
C PHE A 25 -8.44 4.86 13.49
N ILE A 26 -8.67 3.68 12.89
CA ILE A 26 -7.59 2.70 12.68
C ILE A 26 -6.54 3.26 11.71
N SER A 27 -6.98 3.92 10.65
CA SER A 27 -6.08 4.59 9.69
C SER A 27 -5.24 5.67 10.37
N VAL A 28 -5.87 6.54 11.17
CA VAL A 28 -5.16 7.60 11.90
C VAL A 28 -4.19 6.99 12.93
N ALA A 29 -4.64 6.04 13.75
CA ALA A 29 -3.80 5.42 14.75
C ALA A 29 -2.59 4.69 14.12
N ALA A 30 -2.79 4.01 12.99
CA ALA A 30 -1.70 3.34 12.28
C ALA A 30 -0.69 4.34 11.71
N HIS A 31 -1.15 5.51 11.23
CA HIS A 31 -0.28 6.60 10.76
C HIS A 31 0.60 7.14 11.90
N GLU A 32 -0.01 7.47 13.04
CA GLU A 32 0.72 7.97 14.19
C GLU A 32 1.69 6.92 14.75
N LEU A 33 1.31 5.64 14.72
CA LEU A 33 2.25 4.55 15.03
C LEU A 33 3.41 4.50 14.05
N GLY A 34 3.22 4.82 12.77
CA GLY A 34 4.30 4.98 11.80
C GLY A 34 5.33 6.01 12.23
N HIS A 35 4.88 7.17 12.74
CA HIS A 35 5.78 8.18 13.32
C HIS A 35 6.53 7.67 14.54
N VAL A 36 5.83 7.01 15.47
CA VAL A 36 6.46 6.39 16.66
C VAL A 36 7.50 5.35 16.27
N LEU A 37 7.25 4.60 15.20
CA LEU A 37 8.18 3.58 14.69
C LEU A 37 9.38 4.18 13.93
N GLY A 38 9.37 5.46 13.59
CA GLY A 38 10.56 6.15 13.08
C GLY A 38 10.41 6.87 11.75
N PHE A 39 9.19 7.00 11.21
CA PHE A 39 8.92 8.02 10.18
C PHE A 39 9.04 9.40 10.80
N SER A 40 10.27 9.91 10.88
CA SER A 40 10.62 11.14 11.58
C SER A 40 11.64 11.93 10.79
N ASN A 41 11.50 13.25 10.82
CA ASN A 41 12.41 14.21 10.22
C ASN A 41 13.61 14.55 11.12
N GLY A 42 14.02 13.63 12.00
CA GLY A 42 15.10 13.86 12.97
C GLY A 42 14.63 14.50 14.28
N ALA A 43 13.34 14.85 14.39
CA ALA A 43 12.78 15.35 15.64
C ALA A 43 12.99 14.34 16.79
N GLY A 44 13.33 14.86 17.97
CA GLY A 44 13.59 14.02 19.15
C GLY A 44 14.85 13.15 19.06
N GLY A 45 15.75 13.40 18.10
CA GLY A 45 16.98 12.62 17.90
C GLY A 45 16.78 11.33 17.09
N ILE A 46 15.60 11.13 16.50
CA ILE A 46 15.27 9.95 15.69
C ILE A 46 15.69 10.20 14.25
N ASN A 47 16.97 9.93 13.96
CA ASN A 47 17.58 10.33 12.68
C ASN A 47 17.58 9.23 11.60
N ALA A 48 17.16 8.00 11.90
CA ALA A 48 17.31 6.88 10.97
C ALA A 48 16.60 7.12 9.62
N PHE A 49 15.37 7.64 9.64
CA PHE A 49 14.66 8.03 8.42
C PHE A 49 15.30 9.26 7.76
N PHE A 50 15.54 10.33 8.52
CA PHE A 50 16.08 11.59 8.00
C PHE A 50 17.46 11.41 7.35
N ASN A 51 18.32 10.55 7.89
CA ASN A 51 19.62 10.23 7.31
C ASN A 51 19.54 9.53 5.95
N LEU A 52 18.37 9.01 5.59
CA LEU A 52 18.05 8.42 4.30
C LEU A 52 17.15 9.34 3.46
N THR A 53 17.17 10.64 3.74
CA THR A 53 16.54 11.65 2.91
C THR A 53 17.58 12.48 2.15
N ASP A 54 17.25 12.83 0.92
CA ASP A 54 18.01 13.73 0.06
C ASP A 54 17.03 14.67 -0.63
N GLU A 55 17.15 15.96 -0.36
CA GLU A 55 16.12 16.95 -0.72
C GLU A 55 14.70 16.49 -0.32
N GLU A 56 13.74 16.53 -1.24
CA GLU A 56 12.34 16.12 -1.02
C GLU A 56 12.13 14.62 -1.25
N ASN A 57 13.16 13.79 -1.05
CA ASN A 57 13.11 12.39 -1.39
C ASN A 57 13.64 11.50 -0.26
N PHE A 58 12.97 10.37 -0.04
CA PHE A 58 13.54 9.24 0.69
C PHE A 58 14.29 8.32 -0.27
N ILE A 59 15.56 8.05 0.03
CA ILE A 59 16.53 7.38 -0.84
C ILE A 59 16.95 5.99 -0.36
N GLY A 60 16.23 5.42 0.62
CA GLY A 60 16.47 4.07 1.13
C GLY A 60 16.48 2.99 0.04
N ARG A 61 17.37 2.01 0.16
CA ARG A 61 17.65 1.01 -0.87
C ARG A 61 16.45 0.09 -1.11
N ASN A 62 15.81 -0.39 -0.05
CA ASN A 62 14.68 -1.32 -0.12
C ASN A 62 13.41 -0.64 -0.64
N ALA A 63 13.17 0.60 -0.22
CA ALA A 63 12.08 1.43 -0.71
C ALA A 63 12.26 1.72 -2.21
N ARG A 64 13.45 2.16 -2.63
CA ARG A 64 13.76 2.37 -4.05
C ARG A 64 13.60 1.10 -4.88
N ALA A 65 14.06 -0.05 -4.39
CA ALA A 65 13.91 -1.32 -5.10
C ALA A 65 12.42 -1.67 -5.38
N ARG A 66 11.52 -1.32 -4.47
CA ARG A 66 10.06 -1.49 -4.62
C ARG A 66 9.38 -0.34 -5.36
N ASN A 67 10.11 0.73 -5.62
CA ASN A 67 9.66 1.91 -6.32
C ASN A 67 10.27 2.04 -7.73
N GLY A 68 10.56 0.91 -8.37
CA GLY A 68 11.14 0.87 -9.72
C GLY A 68 12.53 1.52 -9.81
N GLY A 69 13.29 1.50 -8.72
CA GLY A 69 14.62 2.12 -8.59
C GLY A 69 14.60 3.61 -8.27
N ARG A 70 13.42 4.25 -8.23
CA ARG A 70 13.27 5.69 -8.04
C ARG A 70 13.12 6.04 -6.55
N PRO A 71 13.60 7.20 -6.09
CA PRO A 71 13.32 7.68 -4.74
C PRO A 71 11.82 7.82 -4.46
N ILE A 72 11.45 7.76 -3.17
CA ILE A 72 10.08 8.05 -2.73
C ILE A 72 9.95 9.55 -2.50
N PRO A 73 9.06 10.27 -3.20
CA PRO A 73 8.87 11.69 -2.96
C PRO A 73 8.21 11.94 -1.60
N LEU A 74 8.74 12.91 -0.87
CA LEU A 74 8.18 13.43 0.37
C LEU A 74 7.37 14.69 0.08
N GLU A 75 6.53 15.07 1.03
CA GLU A 75 5.64 16.25 0.86
C GLU A 75 6.43 17.56 0.67
N PHE A 76 7.55 17.69 1.37
CA PHE A 76 8.51 18.80 1.28
C PHE A 76 9.85 18.39 1.92
N PHE A 77 10.89 19.20 1.77
CA PHE A 77 12.21 18.96 2.38
C PHE A 77 12.13 18.83 3.90
N GLY A 78 12.59 17.70 4.46
CA GLY A 78 12.49 17.44 5.91
C GLY A 78 11.08 17.10 6.39
N SER A 79 10.19 16.67 5.49
CA SER A 79 8.90 16.08 5.86
C SER A 79 9.07 14.67 6.42
N SER A 80 8.17 14.29 7.33
CA SER A 80 8.00 12.90 7.80
C SER A 80 6.87 12.17 7.07
N HIS A 81 6.32 12.80 6.02
CA HIS A 81 5.21 12.29 5.23
C HIS A 81 5.64 12.07 3.78
N VAL A 82 5.15 10.99 3.21
CA VAL A 82 5.20 10.75 1.77
C VAL A 82 4.28 11.76 1.08
N LYS A 83 4.67 12.16 -0.14
CA LYS A 83 3.92 13.12 -0.95
C LYS A 83 2.46 12.68 -1.16
N GLU A 84 1.53 13.61 -0.98
CA GLU A 84 0.10 13.36 -1.15
C GLU A 84 -0.23 12.82 -2.55
N GLY A 85 -1.06 11.77 -2.60
CA GLY A 85 -1.49 11.14 -3.83
C GLY A 85 -0.41 10.28 -4.50
N TYR A 86 0.76 10.12 -3.88
CA TYR A 86 1.82 9.30 -4.44
C TYR A 86 1.44 7.82 -4.42
N GLN A 87 1.55 7.20 -5.60
CA GLN A 87 1.26 5.80 -5.80
C GLN A 87 2.31 5.20 -6.73
N HIS A 88 2.75 3.98 -6.42
CA HIS A 88 3.64 3.24 -7.30
C HIS A 88 3.30 1.75 -7.32
N GLY A 89 3.34 1.15 -8.51
CA GLY A 89 3.27 -0.31 -8.71
C GLY A 89 1.99 -0.98 -8.21
N GLY A 90 0.88 -0.24 -8.08
CA GLY A 90 -0.37 -0.77 -7.51
C GLY A 90 -0.36 -0.92 -5.99
N SER A 91 0.61 -0.32 -5.29
CA SER A 91 0.72 -0.36 -3.83
C SER A 91 -0.40 0.41 -3.11
N GLY A 92 -1.25 1.14 -3.84
CA GLY A 92 -2.22 2.07 -3.27
C GLY A 92 -1.57 3.36 -2.77
N LYS A 93 -2.38 4.24 -2.18
CA LYS A 93 -1.90 5.42 -1.46
C LYS A 93 -1.16 4.97 -0.21
N THR A 94 -0.02 5.57 0.08
CA THR A 94 0.77 5.22 1.27
C THR A 94 0.03 5.57 2.54
N LEU A 95 0.24 4.81 3.62
CA LEU A 95 -0.33 5.16 4.92
C LEU A 95 0.24 6.49 5.44
N MET A 96 1.48 6.82 5.06
CA MET A 96 2.21 7.99 5.55
C MET A 96 2.00 9.26 4.72
N GLU A 97 0.87 9.41 4.01
CA GLU A 97 0.46 10.69 3.42
C GLU A 97 0.01 11.66 4.53
N ALA A 98 0.30 12.96 4.39
CA ALA A 98 -0.11 13.96 5.38
C ALA A 98 -1.64 14.18 5.48
N ARG A 99 -2.41 13.67 4.50
CA ARG A 99 -3.86 13.83 4.41
C ARG A 99 -4.55 12.49 4.16
N PHE A 100 -5.60 12.23 4.92
CA PHE A 100 -6.48 11.07 4.74
C PHE A 100 -7.73 11.44 3.95
N GLY A 101 -8.27 10.45 3.23
CA GLY A 101 -9.65 10.50 2.76
C GLY A 101 -10.61 10.21 3.92
N GLN A 102 -11.78 10.85 3.91
CA GLN A 102 -12.90 10.45 4.77
C GLN A 102 -13.62 9.23 4.16
N GLY A 103 -14.28 8.43 4.99
CA GLY A 103 -15.05 7.26 4.54
C GLY A 103 -14.23 6.07 4.05
N VAL A 104 -12.90 6.10 4.23
CA VAL A 104 -12.01 5.07 3.71
C VAL A 104 -11.02 4.59 4.76
N ARG A 105 -10.67 3.30 4.72
CA ARG A 105 -9.57 2.74 5.48
C ARG A 105 -8.28 2.75 4.66
N SER A 106 -7.28 3.48 5.14
CA SER A 106 -5.91 3.39 4.64
C SER A 106 -5.17 2.27 5.36
N ARG A 107 -4.32 1.55 4.62
CA ARG A 107 -3.51 0.45 5.16
C ARG A 107 -2.04 0.67 4.84
N PRO A 108 -1.11 0.16 5.69
CA PRO A 108 0.30 0.10 5.34
C PRO A 108 0.50 -0.60 3.99
N THR A 109 1.28 0.05 3.13
CA THR A 109 1.63 -0.42 1.80
C THR A 109 3.00 -1.09 1.80
N ALA A 110 3.36 -1.72 0.69
CA ALA A 110 4.69 -2.28 0.48
C ALA A 110 5.81 -1.22 0.60
N LEU A 111 5.50 0.03 0.25
CA LEU A 111 6.43 1.15 0.40
C LEU A 111 6.62 1.53 1.87
N ASP A 112 5.54 1.61 2.65
CA ASP A 112 5.61 1.94 4.08
C ASP A 112 6.50 0.95 4.83
N ALA A 113 6.31 -0.36 4.58
CA ALA A 113 7.15 -1.38 5.19
C ALA A 113 8.59 -1.38 4.67
N ALA A 114 8.82 -1.02 3.41
CA ALA A 114 10.17 -0.94 2.86
C ALA A 114 10.99 0.21 3.44
N ILE A 115 10.32 1.32 3.76
CA ILE A 115 10.94 2.41 4.51
C ILE A 115 11.30 1.94 5.93
N LEU A 116 10.42 1.19 6.61
CA LEU A 116 10.74 0.60 7.91
C LEU A 116 11.94 -0.35 7.84
N ASP A 117 12.03 -1.18 6.79
CA ASP A 117 13.18 -2.06 6.55
C ASP A 117 14.48 -1.25 6.37
N ASP A 118 14.44 -0.18 5.57
CA ASP A 118 15.59 0.71 5.37
C ASP A 118 16.08 1.41 6.65
N ILE A 119 15.19 1.71 7.60
CA ILE A 119 15.57 2.33 8.89
C ILE A 119 15.90 1.31 9.99
N GLY A 120 15.97 0.02 9.66
CA GLY A 120 16.54 -1.03 10.51
C GLY A 120 15.57 -2.07 11.06
N TYR A 121 14.28 -2.05 10.67
CA TYR A 121 13.35 -3.12 11.04
C TYR A 121 13.56 -4.35 10.16
N GLN A 122 13.26 -5.53 10.71
CA GLN A 122 13.27 -6.77 9.93
C GLN A 122 11.86 -7.05 9.40
N ILE A 123 11.68 -6.94 8.08
CA ILE A 123 10.37 -7.11 7.45
C ILE A 123 10.33 -8.43 6.67
N ASN A 124 9.38 -9.30 7.03
CA ASN A 124 9.02 -10.43 6.21
C ASN A 124 7.95 -10.03 5.19
N TYR A 125 8.36 -9.48 4.05
CA TYR A 125 7.43 -9.03 3.00
C TYR A 125 6.44 -10.10 2.53
N ASN A 126 6.86 -11.37 2.54
CA ASN A 126 5.96 -12.47 2.21
C ASN A 126 4.88 -12.64 3.27
N ALA A 127 5.16 -12.49 4.56
CA ALA A 127 4.12 -12.56 5.58
C ALA A 127 3.27 -11.28 5.66
N THR A 128 3.87 -10.11 5.42
CA THR A 128 3.21 -8.80 5.58
C THR A 128 2.28 -8.45 4.43
N PHE A 129 2.63 -8.82 3.19
CA PHE A 129 1.83 -8.49 1.99
C PHE A 129 1.21 -9.71 1.31
N ARG A 130 1.45 -10.94 1.80
CA ARG A 130 0.51 -12.04 1.57
C ARG A 130 -0.63 -11.93 2.57
N ASN A 131 -1.55 -10.99 2.38
CA ASN A 131 -2.91 -11.26 2.81
C ASN A 131 -3.76 -11.56 1.57
N PRO A 132 -4.59 -12.62 1.63
CA PRO A 132 -5.15 -13.27 0.46
C PRO A 132 -6.10 -12.34 -0.28
N ALA A 133 -6.19 -12.54 -1.60
CA ALA A 133 -7.24 -11.96 -2.44
C ALA A 133 -8.59 -11.97 -1.69
N PRO A 134 -9.44 -10.94 -1.87
CA PRO A 134 -10.72 -10.86 -1.17
C PRO A 134 -11.38 -12.22 -1.21
N ARG A 135 -11.70 -12.78 -0.03
CA ARG A 135 -12.39 -14.06 0.08
C ARG A 135 -13.58 -13.93 -0.85
N ARG A 136 -13.55 -14.61 -2.00
CA ARG A 136 -14.74 -14.74 -2.83
C ARG A 136 -15.76 -15.27 -1.85
N VAL A 137 -16.73 -14.45 -1.47
CA VAL A 137 -17.92 -14.93 -0.78
C VAL A 137 -18.34 -16.05 -1.70
N ALA A 138 -18.30 -17.29 -1.20
CA ALA A 138 -18.65 -18.44 -1.98
C ALA A 138 -20.03 -18.11 -2.56
N SER A 139 -20.06 -17.83 -3.87
CA SER A 139 -21.30 -17.82 -4.62
C SER A 139 -21.91 -19.15 -4.26
N GLN A 140 -23.03 -19.11 -3.53
CA GLN A 140 -23.82 -20.29 -3.29
C GLN A 140 -23.99 -20.93 -4.65
N ARG A 141 -23.31 -22.06 -4.85
CA ARG A 141 -23.52 -22.91 -6.01
C ARG A 141 -24.93 -23.43 -5.84
N SER A 142 -25.90 -22.70 -6.37
CA SER A 142 -27.12 -23.34 -6.82
C SER A 142 -26.71 -24.28 -7.93
N SER A 143 -26.76 -25.56 -7.59
CA SER A 143 -26.79 -26.71 -8.48
C SER A 143 -27.50 -26.39 -9.80
N LEU A 144 -26.91 -26.80 -10.92
CA LEU A 144 -27.55 -27.67 -11.92
C LEU A 144 -26.55 -28.03 -13.02
N ASP A 145 -26.48 -29.35 -13.24
CA ASP A 145 -26.17 -30.11 -14.45
C ASP A 145 -24.73 -30.34 -14.95
N ILE A 146 -24.36 -31.61 -14.72
CA ILE A 146 -23.34 -32.42 -15.36
C ILE A 146 -23.60 -32.51 -16.87
N VAL A 147 -22.64 -32.11 -17.70
CA VAL A 147 -22.39 -32.78 -18.99
C VAL A 147 -20.89 -33.01 -19.13
N ALA A 148 -20.56 -34.28 -19.35
CA ALA A 148 -19.22 -34.82 -19.36
C ALA A 148 -18.44 -34.49 -20.65
N GLY A 149 -17.13 -34.26 -20.49
CA GLY A 149 -16.13 -34.73 -21.45
C GLY A 149 -15.34 -33.68 -22.21
N VAL A 150 -14.15 -33.32 -21.71
CA VAL A 150 -12.91 -33.11 -22.48
C VAL A 150 -11.70 -33.27 -21.52
N PRO A 151 -10.65 -34.06 -21.81
CA PRO A 151 -9.48 -34.19 -20.95
C PRO A 151 -8.29 -33.29 -21.38
N ALA A 152 -7.26 -33.26 -20.53
CA ALA A 152 -5.93 -32.66 -20.67
C ALA A 152 -5.83 -31.16 -20.28
N ALA A 153 -4.80 -30.64 -19.61
CA ALA A 153 -3.45 -31.14 -19.32
C ALA A 153 -2.90 -30.45 -18.05
N ALA A 154 -1.87 -31.03 -17.42
CA ALA A 154 -1.10 -30.44 -16.34
C ALA A 154 -0.37 -29.17 -16.81
N SER A 155 -0.51 -28.06 -16.08
CA SER A 155 0.25 -26.82 -16.32
C SER A 155 1.14 -26.49 -15.13
N THR A 156 2.44 -26.62 -15.36
CA THR A 156 3.54 -26.09 -14.54
C THR A 156 3.40 -24.57 -14.36
N TYR A 157 3.53 -24.09 -13.12
CA TYR A 157 3.56 -22.66 -12.81
C TYR A 157 4.88 -22.04 -13.31
N ALA A 158 4.81 -21.30 -14.41
CA ALA A 158 5.87 -20.40 -14.85
C ALA A 158 5.74 -19.06 -14.11
N TYR A 159 6.84 -18.58 -13.52
CA TYR A 159 6.96 -17.26 -12.93
C TYR A 159 6.85 -16.20 -14.04
N ALA A 160 5.75 -15.44 -14.07
CA ALA A 160 5.60 -14.31 -14.98
C ALA A 160 6.20 -13.04 -14.35
N TYR A 161 7.38 -12.67 -14.83
CA TYR A 161 7.89 -11.30 -14.77
C TYR A 161 7.01 -10.41 -15.65
N CYS A 162 6.42 -9.34 -15.10
CA CYS A 162 5.77 -8.32 -15.92
C CYS A 162 6.77 -7.17 -16.15
N GLY A 163 7.49 -7.25 -17.27
CA GLY A 163 8.32 -6.17 -17.80
C GLY A 163 7.49 -5.17 -18.60
N CYS A 164 7.64 -3.89 -18.30
CA CYS A 164 7.05 -2.78 -19.04
C CYS A 164 7.56 -2.70 -20.48
N SER A 165 6.69 -2.42 -21.45
CA SER A 165 7.02 -1.67 -22.67
C SER A 165 5.76 -1.11 -23.33
N SER A 166 5.60 0.21 -23.13
CA SER A 166 5.18 1.24 -24.11
C SER A 166 3.97 1.04 -25.02
N CYS A 167 3.07 2.02 -24.89
CA CYS A 167 2.19 2.59 -25.90
C CYS A 167 2.75 2.57 -27.34
N LEU A 168 1.92 2.22 -28.33
CA LEU A 168 1.88 2.83 -29.67
C LEU A 168 0.52 2.54 -30.31
N MET A 169 -0.22 3.58 -30.68
CA MET A 169 -1.30 3.50 -31.66
C MET A 169 -0.72 3.23 -33.06
N SER A 170 -1.35 2.35 -33.84
CA SER A 170 -1.37 2.43 -35.31
C SER A 170 -2.53 1.60 -35.89
N ASN A 171 -3.19 2.16 -36.90
CA ASN A 171 -4.27 1.63 -37.72
C ASN A 171 -3.95 0.27 -38.38
N SER A 172 -4.97 -0.59 -38.60
CA SER A 172 -5.63 -0.77 -39.91
C SER A 172 -6.39 -2.11 -40.05
N GLN A 173 -7.61 -2.01 -40.58
CA GLN A 173 -8.42 -2.95 -41.39
C GLN A 173 -8.68 -4.40 -40.92
N HIS A 174 -9.95 -4.71 -40.62
CA HIS A 174 -10.90 -5.27 -41.61
C HIS A 174 -12.34 -4.97 -41.18
#